data_AF-A0A2D0K214-F1
#
_entry.id   AF-A0A2D0K214-F1
#
_cell.length_a   1.000
_cell.length_b   1.000
_cell.length_c   1.000
_cell.angle_alpha   90.00
_cell.angle_beta   90.00
_cell.angle_gamma   90.00
#
_symmetry.space_group_name_H-M   'P 1'
#
loop_
_entity.id
_entity.type
_entity.pdbx_description
1 polymer ?
#
loop_
_entity_poly.entity_id
_entity_poly.type
_entity_poly.pdbx_seq_one_letter_code
_entity_poly.pdbx_strand_id
1 'polypeptide(L)'
;MNNVKNDWHQADIIAALRKRGTTLAAVSRESGLSSSTLANTLSRPWPKGEWIIANYLEIHPSEIWPSRYFDSYGELIERKVRDKS
;
A
#
# COMPACT_ATOMS: atom_id res chain seq x y z
N MET A 1 14.80 13.80 17.18
CA MET A 1 13.65 12.89 17.35
C MET A 1 13.40 12.21 16.02
N ASN A 2 13.48 10.88 15.96
CA ASN A 2 13.26 10.13 14.72
C ASN A 2 11.75 10.13 14.42
N ASN A 3 11.32 11.05 13.56
CA ASN A 3 9.92 11.23 13.18
C ASN A 3 9.52 10.22 12.09
N VAL A 4 9.75 8.93 12.36
CA VAL A 4 9.38 7.86 11.45
C VAL A 4 7.85 7.78 11.47
N LYS A 5 7.18 8.30 10.43
CA LYS A 5 5.75 8.04 10.25
C LYS A 5 5.58 6.52 10.19
N ASN A 6 4.66 5.98 11.00
CA ASN A 6 4.38 4.54 11.02
C ASN A 6 3.42 4.16 9.89
N ASP A 7 3.58 2.94 9.38
CA ASP A 7 2.64 2.37 8.43
C ASP A 7 1.24 2.28 9.04
N TRP A 8 0.22 2.46 8.20
CA TRP A 8 -1.17 2.28 8.60
C TRP A 8 -1.38 0.86 9.09
N HIS A 9 -2.19 0.72 10.13
CA HIS A 9 -2.62 -0.59 10.56
C HIS A 9 -3.48 -1.24 9.45
N GLN A 10 -3.38 -2.57 9.30
CA GLN A 10 -4.17 -3.30 8.30
C GLN A 10 -5.67 -3.01 8.40
N ALA A 11 -6.17 -2.89 9.63
CA ALA A 11 -7.58 -2.57 9.88
C ALA A 11 -7.97 -1.17 9.40
N ASP A 12 -7.08 -0.18 9.48
CA ASP A 12 -7.34 1.19 9.02
C ASP A 12 -7.43 1.26 7.50
N ILE A 13 -6.57 0.51 6.80
CA ILE A 13 -6.64 0.38 5.33
C ILE A 13 -7.99 -0.25 4.92
N ILE A 14 -8.39 -1.34 5.58
CA ILE A 14 -9.67 -1.99 5.32
C ILE A 14 -10.84 -1.05 5.65
N ALA A 15 -10.77 -0.31 6.75
CA ALA A 15 -11.79 0.64 7.15
C ALA A 15 -11.89 1.81 6.15
N ALA A 16 -10.77 2.33 5.65
CA ALA A 16 -10.74 3.40 4.65
C ALA A 16 -11.37 2.94 3.32
N LEU A 17 -11.06 1.73 2.87
CA LEU A 17 -11.70 1.12 1.70
C LEU A 17 -13.21 0.96 1.91
N ARG A 18 -13.64 0.48 3.08
CA ARG A 18 -15.06 0.34 3.41
C ARG A 18 -15.79 1.68 3.51
N LYS A 19 -15.14 2.72 4.02
CA LYS A 19 -15.69 4.09 4.05
C LYS A 19 -15.94 4.64 2.65
N ARG A 20 -15.15 4.22 1.66
CA ARG A 20 -15.37 4.49 0.23
C ARG A 20 -16.38 3.53 -0.45
N GLY A 21 -16.99 2.62 0.31
CA GLY A 21 -17.97 1.66 -0.21
C GLY A 21 -17.36 0.46 -0.94
N THR A 22 -16.05 0.22 -0.82
CA THR A 22 -15.38 -0.92 -1.46
C THR A 22 -14.82 -1.92 -0.45
N THR A 23 -14.33 -3.03 -0.97
CA THR A 23 -13.57 -4.03 -0.20
C THR A 23 -12.29 -4.37 -0.92
N LEU A 24 -11.30 -4.86 -0.17
CA LEU A 24 -10.02 -5.29 -0.75
C LEU A 24 -10.20 -6.33 -1.87
N ALA A 25 -11.18 -7.23 -1.71
CA ALA A 25 -11.52 -8.22 -2.73
C ALA A 25 -12.20 -7.59 -3.97
N ALA A 26 -13.00 -6.53 -3.81
CA ALA A 26 -13.58 -5.79 -4.93
C ALA A 26 -12.47 -5.07 -5.72
N VAL A 27 -11.60 -4.32 -5.03
CA VAL A 27 -10.45 -3.65 -5.64
C VAL A 27 -9.53 -4.63 -6.38
N SER A 28 -9.33 -5.82 -5.81
CA SER A 28 -8.55 -6.87 -6.46
C SER A 28 -9.17 -7.31 -7.78
N ARG A 29 -10.50 -7.51 -7.83
CA ARG A 29 -11.22 -7.89 -9.05
C ARG A 29 -11.19 -6.78 -10.10
N GLU A 30 -11.38 -5.54 -9.69
CA GLU A 30 -11.27 -4.37 -10.58
C GLU A 30 -9.88 -4.24 -11.20
N SER A 31 -8.84 -4.66 -10.46
CA SER A 31 -7.46 -4.66 -10.94
C SER A 31 -7.08 -5.91 -11.77
N GLY A 32 -8.04 -6.81 -12.04
CA GLY A 32 -7.79 -8.06 -12.78
C GLY A 32 -6.98 -9.10 -12.00
N LEU A 33 -6.94 -9.01 -10.67
CA LEU A 33 -6.19 -9.91 -9.78
C LEU A 33 -7.13 -10.85 -9.04
N SER A 34 -6.64 -12.04 -8.67
CA SER A 34 -7.39 -12.94 -7.79
C SER A 34 -7.67 -12.27 -6.45
N SER A 35 -8.87 -12.47 -5.90
CA SER A 35 -9.39 -11.81 -4.69
C SER A 35 -8.45 -11.85 -3.47
N SER A 36 -7.54 -12.83 -3.41
CA SER A 36 -6.54 -12.99 -2.35
C SER A 36 -5.18 -12.34 -2.65
N THR A 37 -4.89 -12.01 -3.91
CA THR A 37 -3.59 -11.47 -4.32
C THR A 37 -3.31 -10.12 -3.68
N LEU A 38 -4.32 -9.23 -3.66
CA LEU A 38 -4.17 -7.90 -3.06
C LEU A 38 -4.04 -7.95 -1.53
N ALA A 39 -4.57 -9.00 -0.88
CA ALA A 39 -4.43 -9.18 0.58
C ALA A 39 -2.97 -9.36 1.00
N ASN A 40 -2.13 -9.92 0.13
CA ASN A 40 -0.70 -10.08 0.40
C ASN A 40 0.02 -8.74 0.57
N THR A 41 -0.48 -7.65 -0.02
CA THR A 41 0.08 -6.29 0.13
C THR A 41 0.08 -5.83 1.60
N LEU A 42 -0.88 -6.29 2.39
CA LEU A 42 -1.02 -5.90 3.79
C LEU A 42 0.12 -6.48 4.64
N SER A 43 0.61 -7.67 4.27
CA SER A 43 1.67 -8.38 5.00
C SER A 43 3.06 -8.22 4.38
N ARG A 44 3.17 -8.01 3.06
CA ARG A 44 4.44 -7.99 2.34
C ARG A 44 4.57 -6.75 1.44
N PRO A 45 5.77 -6.15 1.32
CA PRO A 45 6.00 -5.04 0.40
C PRO A 45 5.72 -5.51 -1.02
N TRP A 46 4.69 -4.95 -1.64
CA TRP A 46 4.33 -5.26 -3.02
C TRP A 46 3.95 -3.97 -3.73
N PRO A 47 4.93 -3.28 -4.37
CA PRO A 47 4.74 -1.93 -4.90
C PRO A 47 3.50 -1.80 -5.79
N LYS A 48 3.24 -2.78 -6.67
CA LYS A 48 2.06 -2.75 -7.55
C LYS A 48 0.75 -2.81 -6.76
N GLY A 49 0.65 -3.66 -5.74
CA GLY A 49 -0.54 -3.75 -4.90
C GLY A 49 -0.71 -2.53 -3.99
N GLU A 50 0.39 -1.97 -3.48
CA GLU A 50 0.39 -0.73 -2.70
C GLU A 50 -0.19 0.42 -3.52
N TRP A 51 0.27 0.57 -4.77
CA TRP A 51 -0.26 1.56 -5.72
C TRP A 51 -1.74 1.36 -6.03
N ILE A 52 -2.20 0.12 -6.21
CA ILE A 52 -3.63 -0.17 -6.45
C ILE A 52 -4.50 0.34 -5.29
N ILE A 53 -4.13 0.02 -4.05
CA ILE A 53 -4.86 0.45 -2.85
C ILE A 53 -4.79 1.97 -2.71
N ALA A 54 -3.60 2.54 -2.85
CA ALA A 54 -3.36 3.97 -2.69
C ALA A 54 -4.12 4.80 -3.74
N ASN A 55 -4.13 4.36 -5.00
CA ASN A 55 -4.93 4.98 -6.07
C ASN A 55 -6.42 4.96 -5.76
N TYR A 56 -6.94 3.85 -5.21
CA TYR A 56 -8.35 3.78 -4.81
C TYR A 56 -8.69 4.73 -3.67
N LEU A 57 -7.73 4.92 -2.76
CA LEU A 57 -7.84 5.85 -1.63
C LEU A 57 -7.50 7.30 -2.03
N GLU A 58 -7.09 7.55 -3.27
CA GLU A 58 -6.64 8.84 -3.81
C GLU A 58 -5.53 9.51 -2.98
N ILE A 59 -4.64 8.69 -2.44
CA ILE A 59 -3.49 9.14 -1.66
C ILE A 59 -2.22 8.48 -2.21
N HIS A 60 -1.07 9.07 -1.93
CA HIS A 60 0.20 8.46 -2.31
C HIS A 60 0.48 7.23 -1.42
N PRO A 61 1.03 6.10 -1.95
CA PRO A 61 1.30 4.91 -1.15
C PRO A 61 2.27 5.18 0.02
N SER A 62 3.11 6.21 -0.07
CA SER A 62 3.98 6.62 1.05
C SER A 62 3.23 7.22 2.24
N GLU A 63 1.97 7.63 2.09
CA GLU A 63 1.13 8.06 3.21
C GLU A 63 0.55 6.87 3.98
N ILE A 64 0.36 5.73 3.29
CA ILE A 64 -0.12 4.48 3.89
C ILE A 64 1.04 3.68 4.46
N TRP A 65 2.14 3.58 3.72
CA TRP A 65 3.35 2.87 4.13
C TRP A 65 4.58 3.79 4.09
N PRO A 66 4.67 4.82 4.95
CA PRO A 66 5.85 5.68 5.03
C PRO A 66 7.16 4.91 5.24
N SER A 67 7.19 3.86 6.07
CA SER A 67 8.41 3.09 6.36
C SER A 67 8.98 2.37 5.13
N ARG A 68 8.14 2.21 4.11
CA ARG A 68 8.43 1.53 2.85
C ARG A 68 9.01 2.47 1.79
N TYR A 69 8.85 3.78 1.97
CA TYR A 69 9.20 4.82 0.99
C TYR A 69 10.17 5.86 1.55
N PHE A 70 10.26 6.02 2.86
CA PHE A 70 11.17 6.93 3.53
C PHE A 70 12.08 6.17 4.48
N ASP A 71 13.33 6.61 4.58
CA ASP A 71 14.28 6.11 5.56
C ASP A 71 14.08 6.78 6.94
N SER A 72 14.91 6.40 7.91
CA SER A 72 14.87 6.97 9.28
C SER A 72 15.14 8.47 9.34
N TYR A 73 15.69 9.05 8.28
CA TYR A 73 16.03 10.48 8.14
C TYR A 73 15.00 11.25 7.31
N GLY A 74 14.00 10.56 6.75
CA GLY A 74 12.96 11.16 5.91
C GLY A 74 13.36 11.29 4.44
N GLU A 75 14.46 10.67 4.03
CA GLU A 75 14.89 10.65 2.63
C GLU A 75 14.15 9.58 1.84
N LEU A 76 13.84 9.87 0.58
CA LEU A 76 13.13 8.94 -0.31
C LEU A 76 14.02 7.72 -0.60
N ILE A 77 13.52 6.53 -0.25
CA ILE A 77 14.17 5.27 -0.59
C ILE A 77 13.87 4.97 -2.05
N GLU A 78 14.91 4.95 -2.89
CA GLU A 78 14.80 4.52 -4.28
C GLU A 78 14.37 3.05 -4.34
N ARG A 79 13.14 2.80 -4.79
CA ARG A 79 12.66 1.44 -5.03
C ARG A 79 13.16 0.94 -6.37
N LYS A 80 14.24 0.16 -6.34
CA LYS A 80 14.64 -0.65 -7.50
C LYS A 80 13.49 -1.59 -7.84
N VAL A 81 12.81 -1.31 -8.96
CA VAL A 81 11.88 -2.26 -9.58
C VAL A 81 12.69 -3.53 -9.77
N ARG A 82 12.21 -4.65 -9.20
CA ARG A 82 12.89 -5.93 -9.38
C ARG A 82 12.92 -6.22 -10.87
N ASP A 83 14.11 -6.08 -11.46
CA ASP A 83 14.37 -6.31 -12.87
C ASP A 83 13.91 -7.74 -13.18
N LYS A 84 13.03 -7.88 -14.18
CA LYS A 84 12.68 -9.20 -14.70
C LYS A 84 13.86 -9.65 -15.55
N SER A 85 14.84 -10.31 -14.92
CA SER A 85 15.80 -11.16 -15.64
C SER A 85 15.10 -12.31 -16.36
#